data_AF-A0A662JJ37-F1
#
_entry.id   AF-A0A662JJ37-F1
#
_cell.length_a   1.000
_cell.length_b   1.000
_cell.length_c   1.000
_cell.angle_alpha   90.00
_cell.angle_beta   90.00
_cell.angle_gamma   90.00
#
_symmetry.space_group_name_H-M   'P 1'
#
loop_
_entity.id
_entity.type
_entity.pdbx_description
1 polymer ?
#
loop_
_entity_poly.entity_id
_entity_poly.type
_entity_poly.pdbx_seq_one_letter_code
_entity_poly.pdbx_strand_id
1 'polypeptide(L)' 'MELALREFKFTELVEAKGLMNEASRVLDLAKRYYLDAKHYGEQGDALTGIVCIAYGEGLMDALRIMGLASFKWPFERRGG' A
#
# COMPACT_ATOMS: atom_id res chain seq x y z
N MET A 1 4.30 5.00 3.21
CA MET A 1 3.40 3.91 3.68
C MET A 1 2.51 4.16 4.91
N GLU A 2 3.01 4.31 6.16
CA GLU A 2 2.17 4.19 7.38
C GLU A 2 0.91 5.06 7.42
N LEU A 3 1.05 6.36 7.13
CA LEU A 3 -0.07 7.29 7.13
C LEU A 3 -1.10 6.97 6.04
N ALA A 4 -0.64 6.51 4.87
CA ALA A 4 -1.52 6.08 3.79
C ALA A 4 -2.34 4.84 4.20
N LEU A 5 -1.73 3.88 4.91
CA LEU A 5 -2.43 2.71 5.44
C LEU A 5 -3.50 3.07 6.48
N ARG A 6 -3.29 4.13 7.28
CA ARG A 6 -4.31 4.62 8.25
C ARG A 6 -5.52 5.23 7.54
N GLU A 7 -5.30 5.85 6.39
CA GLU A 7 -6.34 6.49 5.59
C GLU A 7 -6.96 5.53 4.55
N PHE A 8 -6.39 4.33 4.38
CA PHE A 8 -6.81 3.36 3.40
C PHE A 8 -8.24 2.90 3.62
N LYS A 9 -9.06 2.99 2.56
CA LYS A 9 -10.40 2.44 2.51
C LYS A 9 -10.61 1.73 1.20
N PHE A 10 -11.28 0.59 1.26
CA PHE A 10 -11.88 -0.01 0.08
C PHE A 10 -13.04 0.86 -0.42
N THR A 11 -13.23 0.93 -1.73
CA THR A 11 -14.34 1.67 -2.34
C THR A 11 -15.55 0.77 -2.54
N GLU A 12 -16.73 1.34 -2.80
CA GLU A 12 -17.92 0.55 -3.16
C GLU A 12 -17.72 -0.30 -4.43
N LEU A 13 -16.78 0.09 -5.30
CA LEU A 13 -16.47 -0.64 -6.54
C LEU A 13 -15.92 -2.05 -6.26
N VAL A 14 -15.17 -2.24 -5.17
CA VAL A 14 -14.60 -3.56 -4.85
C VAL A 14 -15.69 -4.57 -4.48
N GLU A 15 -16.73 -4.12 -3.78
CA GLU A 15 -17.89 -4.95 -3.44
C GLU A 15 -18.75 -5.21 -4.68
N ALA A 16 -19.04 -4.17 -5.46
CA ALA A 16 -19.82 -4.28 -6.69
C ALA A 16 -19.19 -5.24 -7.72
N LYS A 17 -17.85 -5.36 -7.73
CA LYS A 17 -17.13 -6.32 -8.58
C LYS A 17 -16.90 -7.70 -7.93
N GLY A 18 -17.28 -7.88 -6.67
CA GLY A 18 -17.04 -9.13 -5.93
C GLY A 18 -15.55 -9.42 -5.66
N LEU A 19 -14.70 -8.40 -5.63
CA LEU A 19 -13.23 -8.51 -5.54
C LEU A 19 -12.68 -8.31 -4.12
N MET A 20 -13.52 -8.39 -3.08
CA MET A 20 -13.11 -8.06 -1.71
C MET A 20 -11.98 -8.96 -1.20
N ASN A 21 -12.06 -10.26 -1.48
CA ASN A 21 -11.03 -11.24 -1.08
C ASN A 21 -9.72 -10.97 -1.84
N GLU A 22 -9.85 -10.81 -3.15
CA GLU A 22 -8.98 -10.17 -4.14
C GLU A 22 -8.06 -9.09 -3.58
N ALA A 23 -8.70 -7.94 -3.39
CA ALA A 23 -8.09 -6.70 -2.97
C ALA A 23 -7.55 -6.78 -1.53
N SER A 24 -8.21 -7.54 -0.65
CA SER A 24 -7.73 -7.77 0.73
C SER A 24 -6.41 -8.53 0.75
N ARG A 25 -6.24 -9.54 -0.12
CA ARG A 25 -4.97 -10.27 -0.24
C ARG A 25 -3.85 -9.38 -0.78
N VAL A 26 -4.15 -8.50 -1.74
CA VAL A 26 -3.17 -7.54 -2.27
C VAL A 26 -2.77 -6.53 -1.18
N LEU A 27 -3.74 -6.01 -0.42
CA LEU A 27 -3.47 -5.11 0.71
C LEU A 27 -2.64 -5.80 1.81
N ASP A 28 -2.95 -7.05 2.13
CA ASP A 28 -2.17 -7.82 3.10
C ASP A 28 -0.72 -8.00 2.63
N LEU A 29 -0.52 -8.33 1.34
CA LEU A 29 0.81 -8.43 0.75
C LEU A 29 1.57 -7.11 0.84
N ALA A 30 0.93 -5.99 0.51
CA ALA A 30 1.52 -4.66 0.64
C ALA A 30 1.97 -4.36 2.08
N LYS A 31 1.14 -4.71 3.08
CA LYS A 31 1.49 -4.55 4.51
C LYS A 31 2.68 -5.41 4.92
N ARG A 32 2.79 -6.64 4.42
CA ARG A 32 3.95 -7.52 4.71
C ARG A 32 5.24 -6.92 4.16
N TYR A 33 5.23 -6.45 2.91
CA TYR A 33 6.40 -5.78 2.32
C TYR A 33 6.78 -4.48 3.04
N TYR A 34 5.83 -3.77 3.65
CA TYR A 34 6.15 -2.66 4.55
C TYR A 34 6.88 -3.10 5.82
N LEU A 35 6.46 -4.23 6.42
CA LEU A 35 7.15 -4.80 7.58
C LEU A 35 8.55 -5.30 7.20
N ASP A 36 8.69 -5.93 6.04
CA ASP A 36 9.99 -6.36 5.51
C ASP A 36 10.91 -5.16 5.28
N ALA A 37 10.39 -4.07 4.70
CA ALA A 37 11.17 -2.85 4.51
C ALA A 37 11.70 -2.27 5.82
N LYS A 38 10.88 -2.28 6.89
CA LYS A 38 11.32 -1.89 8.24
C LYS A 38 12.40 -2.83 8.76
N HIS A 39 12.18 -4.13 8.65
CA HIS A 39 13.11 -5.17 9.13
C HIS A 39 14.49 -5.05 8.48
N TYR A 40 14.55 -4.95 7.14
CA TYR A 40 15.81 -4.80 6.42
C TYR A 40 16.49 -3.45 6.69
N GLY A 41 15.69 -2.37 6.83
CA GLY A 41 16.21 -1.06 7.23
C GLY A 41 16.86 -1.07 8.62
N GLU A 42 16.25 -1.74 9.60
CA GLU A 42 16.79 -1.90 10.96
C GLU A 42 18.07 -2.75 10.99
N GLN A 43 18.26 -3.66 10.04
CA GLN A 43 19.48 -4.48 9.89
C GLN A 43 20.60 -3.80 9.10
N GLY A 44 20.37 -2.60 8.58
CA GLY A 44 21.34 -1.88 7.73
C GLY A 44 21.34 -2.31 6.25
N ASP A 45 20.44 -3.20 5.84
CA ASP A 45 20.22 -3.54 4.42
C ASP A 45 19.20 -2.57 3.79
N ALA A 46 19.66 -1.34 3.58
CA ALA A 46 18.82 -0.27 3.03
C ALA A 46 18.36 -0.55 1.60
N LEU A 47 19.16 -1.25 0.78
CA LEU A 47 18.80 -1.53 -0.61
C LEU A 47 17.59 -2.48 -0.68
N THR A 48 17.65 -3.59 0.05
CA THR A 48 16.53 -4.53 0.13
C THR A 48 15.31 -3.84 0.73
N GLY A 49 15.51 -3.01 1.76
CA GLY A 49 14.44 -2.21 2.37
C GLY A 49 13.72 -1.29 1.36
N ILE A 50 14.48 -0.62 0.49
CA ILE A 50 13.93 0.25 -0.58
C ILE A 50 13.13 -0.56 -1.61
N VAL A 51 13.63 -1.74 -2.00
CA VAL A 51 12.90 -2.62 -2.93
C VAL A 51 11.59 -3.09 -2.31
N CYS A 52 11.61 -3.51 -1.04
CA CYS A 52 10.41 -3.94 -0.32
C CYS A 52 9.37 -2.82 -0.22
N ILE A 53 9.77 -1.60 0.17
CA ILE A 53 8.82 -0.49 0.30
C ILE A 53 8.23 -0.10 -1.06
N ALA A 54 9.05 -0.04 -2.11
CA ALA A 54 8.58 0.30 -3.45
C ALA A 54 7.56 -0.73 -3.98
N TYR A 55 7.79 -2.02 -3.70
CA TYR A 55 6.84 -3.07 -4.06
C TYR A 55 5.50 -2.92 -3.30
N GLY A 56 5.56 -2.71 -1.98
CA GLY A 56 4.37 -2.47 -1.17
C GLY A 56 3.56 -1.23 -1.61
N GLU A 57 4.24 -0.12 -1.89
CA GLU A 57 3.59 1.11 -2.36
C GLU A 57 2.99 0.94 -3.76
N GLY A 58 3.67 0.23 -4.68
CA GLY A 58 3.14 -0.09 -6.00
C GLY A 58 1.87 -0.96 -5.97
N LEU A 59 1.78 -1.92 -5.05
CA LEU A 59 0.56 -2.71 -4.84
C LEU A 59 -0.62 -1.83 -4.37
N MET A 60 -0.38 -0.88 -3.46
CA MET A 60 -1.40 0.06 -3.01
C MET A 60 -1.84 1.00 -4.14
N ASP A 61 -0.89 1.53 -4.91
CA ASP A 61 -1.18 2.39 -6.05
C ASP A 61 -1.98 1.65 -7.13
N ALA A 62 -1.67 0.38 -7.40
CA ALA A 62 -2.46 -0.43 -8.33
C ALA A 62 -3.93 -0.54 -7.89
N LEU A 63 -4.20 -0.84 -6.60
CA LEU A 63 -5.56 -0.87 -6.07
C LEU A 63 -6.27 0.48 -6.22
N ARG A 64 -5.55 1.58 -6.01
CA ARG A 64 -6.08 2.95 -6.17
C ARG A 64 -6.37 3.30 -7.63
N ILE A 65 -5.44 3.00 -8.55
CA ILE A 65 -5.58 3.22 -10.01
C ILE A 65 -6.77 2.45 -10.57
N MET A 66 -6.99 1.22 -10.10
CA MET A 66 -8.15 0.41 -10.46
C MET A 66 -9.47 0.89 -9.84
N GLY A 67 -9.42 1.91 -8.99
CA GLY A 67 -10.58 2.45 -8.28
C GLY A 67 -11.11 1.56 -7.16
N LEU A 68 -10.37 0.52 -6.76
CA LEU A 68 -10.76 -0.44 -5.72
C LEU A 68 -10.46 0.07 -4.30
N ALA A 69 -9.57 1.04 -4.17
CA ALA A 69 -9.18 1.65 -2.91
C ALA A 69 -9.04 3.17 -3.02
N SER A 70 -9.17 3.84 -1.87
CA SER A 70 -8.96 5.29 -1.71
C SER A 70 -8.06 5.55 -0.51
N PHE A 71 -7.02 6.36 -0.73
CA PHE A 71 -6.10 6.88 0.28
C PHE A 71 -5.31 8.04 -0.33
N LYS A 72 -4.58 8.78 0.52
CA LYS A 72 -3.64 9.81 0.08
C LYS A 72 -2.23 9.55 0.59
N TRP A 73 -1.25 9.71 -0.28
CA TRP A 73 0.14 9.75 0.12
C TRP A 73 0.46 11.05 0.89
N PRO A 74 1.37 11.02 1.87
CA PRO A 74 1.71 12.22 2.65
C PRO A 74 2.24 13.39 1.81
N PHE A 75 2.92 13.12 0.71
CA PHE A 75 3.45 14.15 -0.18
C PHE A 75 2.37 14.81 -1.06
N GLU A 76 1.28 14.10 -1.35
CA GLU A 76 0.13 14.67 -2.09
C GLU A 76 -0.61 15.74 -1.28
N ARG A 77 -0.41 15.78 0.05
CA ARG A 77 -0.98 16.81 0.93
C ARG A 77 -0.21 18.12 0.92
N ARG A 78 1.03 18.14 0.45
CA ARG A 78 1.92 19.31 0.51
C ARG A 78 1.75 20.29 -0.66
N GLY A 79 0.90 19.95 -1.64
CA GLY A 79 0.65 20.76 -2.84
C GLY A 79 -0.73 21.42 -2.89
N GLY A 80 -1.39 21.62 -1.73
CA GLY A 80 -2.66 22.33 -1.60
C GLY A 80 -2.47 23.75 -1.10
#